data_AF-A0A1W9MS20-F1
#
_entry.id   AF-A0A1W9MS20-F1
#
_cell.length_a   1.000
_cell.length_b   1.000
_cell.length_c   1.000
_cell.angle_alpha   90.00
_cell.angle_beta   90.00
_cell.angle_gamma   90.00
#
_symmetry.space_group_name_H-M   'P 1'
#
loop_
_entity.id
_entity.type
_entity.pdbx_description
1 polymer ?
#
loop_
_entity_poly.entity_id
_entity_poly.type
_entity_poly.pdbx_seq_one_letter_code
_entity_poly.pdbx_strand_id
1 'polypeptide(L)' 'MRNERSDLELIRGLQSGDQGAFEQIVRRYQSRLFNFIFRYIGESQSAEDITQEVFLKVWQAL' A
#
# COMPACT_ATOMS: atom_id res chain seq x y z
N MET A 1 17.96 15.37 5.63
CA MET A 1 17.71 14.25 4.70
C MET A 1 16.67 13.36 5.34
N ARG A 2 15.50 13.17 4.72
CA ARG A 2 14.49 12.25 5.25
C ARG A 2 15.06 10.84 5.03
N ASN A 3 15.44 10.15 6.10
CA ASN A 3 15.97 8.79 5.99
C ASN A 3 14.79 7.88 5.60
N GLU A 4 14.59 7.67 4.30
CA GLU A 4 13.52 6.84 3.78
C GLU A 4 13.82 5.37 4.09
N ARG A 5 12.97 4.76 4.91
CA ARG A 5 13.05 3.33 5.24
C ARG A 5 13.04 2.49 3.97
N SER A 6 13.89 1.49 3.88
CA SER A 6 13.78 0.45 2.85
C SER A 6 12.44 -0.30 2.96
N ASP A 7 12.02 -0.98 1.90
CA ASP A 7 10.80 -1.79 1.95
C ASP A 7 10.90 -2.90 3.02
N LEU A 8 12.09 -3.47 3.20
CA LEU A 8 12.34 -4.46 4.25
C LEU A 8 12.10 -3.89 5.66
N GLU A 9 12.56 -2.67 5.92
CA GLU A 9 12.32 -1.97 7.18
C GLU A 9 10.85 -1.61 7.38
N LEU A 10 10.14 -1.26 6.31
CA LEU A 10 8.70 -1.00 6.36
C LEU A 10 7.91 -2.27 6.66
N ILE A 11 8.25 -3.41 6.05
CA ILE A 11 7.57 -4.68 6.33
C ILE A 11 7.82 -5.12 7.77
N ARG A 12 9.06 -5.01 8.26
CA ARG A 12 9.37 -5.30 9.68
C ARG A 12 8.59 -4.38 10.63
N GLY A 13 8.47 -3.10 10.27
CA GLY A 13 7.63 -2.15 10.99
C GLY A 13 6.17 -2.61 11.04
N LEU A 14 5.58 -2.98 9.90
CA LEU A 14 4.21 -3.49 9.85
C LEU A 14 3.97 -4.68 10.76
N GLN A 15 4.86 -5.68 10.72
CA GLN A 15 4.77 -6.89 11.55
C GLN A 15 4.83 -6.59 13.06
N SER A 16 5.42 -5.44 13.43
CA SER A 16 5.46 -4.97 14.81
C SER A 16 4.28 -4.07 15.20
N GLY A 17 3.33 -3.84 14.29
CA GLY A 17 2.18 -2.96 14.48
C GLY A 17 2.47 -1.46 14.26
N ASP A 18 3.59 -1.10 13.64
CA ASP A 18 3.94 0.29 13.33
C ASP A 18 3.03 0.84 12.21
N GLN A 19 2.00 1.59 12.61
CA GLN A 19 1.09 2.29 11.69
C GLN A 19 1.82 3.25 10.74
N GLY A 20 2.91 3.88 11.18
CA GLY A 20 3.70 4.78 10.34
C GLY A 20 4.47 4.05 9.24
N ALA A 21 4.76 2.76 9.42
CA ALA A 21 5.30 1.93 8.35
C ALA A 21 4.24 1.67 7.27
N PHE A 22 3.00 1.41 7.68
CA PHE A 22 1.90 1.19 6.74
C PHE A 22 1.55 2.43 5.95
N GLU A 23 1.50 3.60 6.60
CA GLU A 23 1.29 4.86 5.89
C GLU A 23 2.35 5.09 4.80
N GLN A 24 3.62 4.75 5.08
CA GLN A 24 4.69 4.87 4.09
C GLN A 24 4.54 3.87 2.93
N ILE A 25 4.11 2.65 3.20
CA ILE A 25 3.78 1.67 2.14
C ILE A 25 2.64 2.21 1.27
N VAL A 26 1.51 2.62 1.87
CA VAL A 26 0.36 3.14 1.12
C VAL A 26 0.78 4.32 0.25
N ARG A 27 1.47 5.33 0.82
CA ARG A 27 1.94 6.50 0.06
C ARG A 27 2.86 6.13 -1.10
N ARG A 28 3.76 5.15 -0.93
CA ARG A 28 4.70 4.73 -1.99
C ARG A 28 4.04 3.94 -3.10
N TYR A 29 3.06 3.11 -2.77
CA TYR A 29 2.54 2.10 -3.69
C TYR A 29 1.15 2.44 -4.25
N GLN A 30 0.37 3.35 -3.65
CA GLN A 30 -1.02 3.62 -4.04
C GLN A 30 -1.16 3.91 -5.54
N SER A 31 -0.35 4.83 -6.08
CA SER A 31 -0.52 5.29 -7.47
C SER A 31 -0.12 4.20 -8.46
N ARG A 32 0.90 3.40 -8.11
CA ARG A 32 1.35 2.29 -8.96
C ARG A 32 0.33 1.16 -8.97
N LEU A 33 -0.23 0.83 -7.81
CA LEU A 33 -1.24 -0.22 -7.65
C LEU A 33 -2.56 0.18 -8.31
N PHE A 34 -3.04 1.40 -8.06
CA PHE A 34 -4.22 1.96 -8.72
C PHE A 34 -4.08 1.93 -10.23
N ASN A 35 -2.97 2.45 -10.78
CA ASN A 35 -2.74 2.46 -12.22
C ASN A 35 -2.63 1.05 -12.81
N PHE A 36 -2.09 0.09 -12.06
CA PHE A 36 -2.06 -1.30 -12.47
C PHE A 36 -3.49 -1.85 -12.57
N ILE A 37 -4.30 -1.72 -11.51
CA ILE A 37 -5.67 -2.22 -11.47
C ILE A 37 -6.53 -1.54 -12.55
N PHE A 38 -6.48 -0.21 -12.64
CA PHE A 38 -7.23 0.59 -13.61
C PHE A 38 -7.01 0.13 -15.05
N ARG A 39 -5.79 -0.29 -15.42
CA ARG A 39 -5.51 -0.82 -16.77
C ARG A 39 -6.28 -2.10 -17.11
N TYR A 40 -6.72 -2.88 -16.12
CA TYR A 40 -7.47 -4.11 -16.36
C TYR A 40 -8.98 -3.90 -16.36
N ILE A 41 -9.49 -3.07 -15.46
CA ILE A 41 -10.94 -2.87 -15.28
C ILE A 41 -11.49 -1.62 -15.97
N GLY A 42 -10.65 -0.62 -16.26
CA GLY A 42 -11.06 0.59 -16.99
C GLY A 42 -12.04 1.52 -16.26
N GLU A 43 -12.34 1.23 -15.00
CA GLU A 43 -13.30 1.98 -14.19
C GLU A 43 -12.60 2.48 -12.92
N SER A 44 -12.68 3.79 -12.67
CA SER A 44 -11.88 4.47 -11.65
C SER A 44 -12.34 4.15 -10.23
N GLN A 45 -13.65 4.09 -9.99
CA GLN A 45 -14.20 3.85 -8.65
C GLN A 45 -13.85 2.44 -8.19
N SER A 46 -14.08 1.45 -9.06
CA SER A 46 -13.72 0.05 -8.81
C SER A 46 -12.21 -0.11 -8.62
N ALA A 47 -11.39 0.64 -9.37
CA ALA A 47 -9.94 0.60 -9.19
C ALA A 47 -9.50 1.16 -7.85
N GLU A 48 -10.15 2.22 -7.38
CA GLU A 48 -9.92 2.79 -6.05
C GLU A 48 -10.34 1.81 -4.96
N ASP A 49 -11.55 1.25 -5.05
CA ASP A 49 -12.10 0.31 -4.06
C ASP A 49 -11.21 -0.94 -3.93
N ILE A 50 -10.79 -1.53 -5.06
CA ILE A 50 -9.89 -2.69 -5.06
C ILE A 50 -8.52 -2.30 -4.50
N THR A 51 -7.99 -1.12 -4.85
CA THR A 51 -6.71 -0.64 -4.31
C THR A 51 -6.76 -0.55 -2.78
N GLN A 52 -7.84 0.02 -2.23
CA GLN A 52 -8.05 0.09 -0.79
C GLN A 52 -8.17 -1.30 -0.17
N GLU A 53 -8.95 -2.20 -0.77
CA GLU A 53 -9.12 -3.58 -0.28
C GLU A 53 -7.79 -4.34 -0.23
N VAL A 54 -6.93 -4.16 -1.24
CA VAL A 54 -5.59 -4.79 -1.26
C VAL A 54 -4.74 -4.30 -0.09
N PHE A 55 -4.71 -3.00 0.19
CA PHE A 55 -3.95 -2.48 1.34
C PHE A 55 -4.52 -2.95 2.68
N LEU A 56 -5.85 -3.06 2.82
CA LEU A 56 -6.49 -3.63 4.01
C LEU A 56 -6.10 -5.10 4.21
N LYS A 57 -6.08 -5.90 3.13
CA LYS A 57 -5.62 -7.30 3.20
C LYS A 57 -4.15 -7.40 3.60
N VAL A 58 -3.30 -6.52 3.08
CA VAL A 58 -1.88 -6.46 3.49
C VAL A 58 -1.75 -6.13 4.98
N TRP A 59 -2.55 -5.19 5.49
CA TRP A 59 -2.57 -4.84 6.91
C TRP A 59 -3.04 -6.00 7.80
N GLN A 60 -4.05 -6.76 7.37
CA GLN A 60 -4.59 -7.89 8.13
C GLN A 60 -3.73 -9.16 8.08
N ALA A 61 -2.90 -9.32 7.05
CA ALA A 61 -2.08 -10.51 6.85
C ALA A 61 -0.75 -10.50 7.63
N LEU A 62 -0.45 -9.41 8.34
CA LEU A 62 0.81 -9.17 9.07
C LEU A 62 0.56 -9.05 10.57
#